data_AF-A0A379W6E9-F1
#
_entry.id   AF-A0A379W6E9-F1
#
_cell.length_a   1.000
_cell.length_b   1.000
_cell.length_c   1.000
_cell.angle_alpha   90.00
_cell.angle_beta   90.00
_cell.angle_gamma   90.00
#
_symmetry.space_group_name_H-M   'P 1'
#
loop_
_entity.id
_entity.type
_entity.pdbx_description
1 polymer ?
#
loop_
_entity_poly.entity_id
_entity_poly.type
_entity_poly.pdbx_seq_one_letter_code
_entity_poly.pdbx_strand_id
1 'polypeptide(L)'
;MALLGLESALRDRYPHQLSGGQQQRVGVARALAADPQVLLMDEPFGALDPVTRGALQQEMTRIHQLLGRTIVLVTHDIDEALRLADHLVLMDGGHVIQQGSPLSMLTSPENDFVQAFFGRSELGVRLLSLRSVGDYVRRHEQLSGDALVEEMTLRDALSMFVARRCDVLPVANQQGEPCGTLHFRDLLSETSPRETTV
;
A
#
# COMPACT_ATOMS: atom_id res chain seq x y z
N MET A 1 -19.73 7.66 -9.43
CA MET A 1 -19.26 9.06 -9.51
C MET A 1 -18.51 9.46 -8.24
N ALA A 2 -19.08 9.31 -7.03
CA ALA A 2 -18.35 9.58 -5.77
C ALA A 2 -17.19 8.60 -5.48
N LEU A 3 -17.31 7.36 -5.96
CA LEU A 3 -16.37 6.24 -5.70
C LEU A 3 -14.93 6.44 -6.23
N LEU A 4 -14.63 7.52 -6.96
CA LEU A 4 -13.28 7.75 -7.53
C LEU A 4 -12.87 9.24 -7.40
N GLY A 5 -13.54 9.98 -6.50
CA GLY A 5 -13.28 11.40 -6.29
C GLY A 5 -13.47 12.24 -7.56
N LEU A 6 -14.42 11.88 -8.43
CA LEU A 6 -14.77 12.67 -9.61
C LEU A 6 -15.89 13.65 -9.25
N GLU A 7 -15.60 14.95 -9.39
CA GLU A 7 -16.59 16.01 -9.18
C GLU A 7 -17.73 15.92 -10.20
N SER A 8 -18.95 16.22 -9.76
CA SER A 8 -20.13 16.21 -10.64
C SER A 8 -20.02 17.22 -11.78
N ALA A 9 -19.26 18.30 -11.60
CA ALA A 9 -18.99 19.33 -12.60
C ALA A 9 -18.22 18.81 -13.83
N LEU A 10 -17.56 17.64 -13.73
CA LEU A 10 -16.84 17.02 -14.84
C LEU A 10 -17.74 16.28 -15.81
N ARG A 11 -19.03 16.06 -15.48
CA ARG A 11 -19.95 15.26 -16.30
C ARG A 11 -20.15 15.82 -17.71
N ASP A 12 -20.19 17.14 -17.83
CA ASP A 12 -20.47 17.83 -19.10
C ASP A 12 -19.17 18.20 -19.85
N ARG A 13 -18.00 17.82 -19.32
CA ARG A 13 -16.70 18.09 -19.94
C ARG A 13 -16.33 16.97 -20.92
N TYR A 14 -15.80 17.37 -22.07
CA TYR A 14 -15.22 16.43 -23.03
C TYR A 14 -13.85 15.92 -22.57
N PRO A 15 -13.39 14.73 -23.01
CA PRO A 15 -12.10 14.18 -22.59
C PRO A 15 -10.91 15.15 -22.73
N HIS A 16 -10.85 15.91 -23.83
CA HIS A 16 -9.79 16.89 -24.08
C HIS A 16 -9.81 18.10 -23.13
N GLN A 17 -10.88 18.27 -22.34
CA GLN A 17 -11.02 19.32 -21.33
C GLN A 17 -10.65 18.83 -19.92
N LEU A 18 -10.31 17.55 -19.78
CA LEU A 18 -9.92 16.91 -18.52
C LEU A 18 -8.39 16.81 -18.43
N SER A 19 -7.85 16.93 -17.21
CA SER A 19 -6.45 16.59 -16.95
C SER A 19 -6.19 15.11 -17.20
N GLY A 20 -4.94 14.71 -17.45
CA GLY A 20 -4.57 13.30 -17.65
C GLY A 20 -5.08 12.41 -16.52
N GLY A 21 -4.95 12.88 -15.27
CA GLY A 21 -5.46 12.11 -14.13
C GLY A 21 -6.98 12.05 -14.01
N GLN A 22 -7.70 13.09 -14.43
CA GLN A 22 -9.16 13.03 -14.54
C GLN A 22 -9.60 12.05 -15.63
N GLN A 23 -8.95 12.05 -16.79
CA GLN A 23 -9.23 11.09 -17.86
C GLN A 23 -9.01 9.65 -17.39
N GLN A 24 -7.92 9.39 -16.66
CA GLN A 24 -7.60 8.08 -16.13
C GLN A 24 -8.62 7.60 -15.10
N ARG A 25 -9.03 8.48 -14.16
CA ARG A 25 -10.13 8.20 -13.21
C ARG A 25 -11.45 7.91 -13.91
N VAL A 26 -11.79 8.66 -14.97
CA VAL A 26 -12.97 8.38 -15.80
C VAL A 26 -12.85 7.02 -16.50
N GLY A 27 -11.65 6.65 -16.97
CA GLY A 27 -11.36 5.35 -17.55
C GLY A 27 -11.61 4.19 -16.58
N VAL A 28 -11.08 4.30 -15.36
CA VAL A 28 -11.33 3.33 -14.27
C VAL A 28 -12.81 3.29 -13.91
N ALA A 29 -13.46 4.45 -13.79
CA ALA A 29 -14.90 4.54 -13.50
C ALA A 29 -15.74 3.82 -14.57
N ARG A 30 -15.39 4.01 -15.85
CA ARG A 30 -16.05 3.37 -16.98
C ARG A 30 -15.88 1.86 -16.94
N ALA A 31 -14.69 1.37 -16.61
CA ALA A 31 -14.43 -0.06 -16.52
C ALA A 31 -15.21 -0.71 -15.36
N LEU A 32 -15.26 -0.06 -14.20
CA LEU A 32 -16.02 -0.51 -13.03
C LEU A 32 -17.55 -0.42 -13.23
N ALA A 33 -18.03 0.56 -14.00
CA ALA A 33 -19.46 0.73 -14.27
C ALA A 33 -20.08 -0.45 -15.05
N ALA A 34 -19.27 -1.25 -15.74
CA ALA A 34 -19.71 -2.46 -16.42
C ALA A 34 -19.91 -3.66 -15.47
N ASP A 35 -19.62 -3.50 -14.17
CA ASP A 35 -19.60 -4.56 -13.15
C ASP A 35 -18.91 -5.86 -13.62
N PRO A 36 -17.65 -5.78 -14.10
CA PRO A 36 -16.97 -6.95 -14.63
C PRO A 36 -16.56 -7.92 -13.50
N GLN A 37 -16.55 -9.21 -13.81
CA GLN A 37 -15.96 -10.21 -12.91
C GLN A 37 -14.43 -10.09 -12.82
N VAL A 38 -13.80 -9.67 -13.91
CA VAL A 38 -12.34 -9.48 -14.03
C VAL A 38 -12.04 -8.10 -14.60
N LEU A 39 -11.18 -7.35 -13.92
CA LEU A 39 -10.70 -6.05 -14.36
C LEU A 39 -9.21 -6.16 -14.72
N LEU A 40 -8.89 -5.92 -15.99
CA LEU A 40 -7.52 -5.85 -16.48
C LEU A 40 -7.10 -4.37 -16.56
N MET A 41 -5.97 -4.02 -15.96
CA MET A 41 -5.46 -2.67 -15.95
C MET A 41 -3.98 -2.65 -16.36
N ASP A 42 -3.70 -1.90 -17.42
CA ASP A 42 -2.35 -1.70 -17.94
C ASP A 42 -1.86 -0.31 -17.53
N GLU A 43 -0.92 -0.26 -16.59
CA GLU A 43 -0.35 0.95 -15.97
C GLU A 43 -1.40 2.05 -15.62
N PRO A 44 -2.46 1.72 -14.88
CA PRO A 44 -3.60 2.61 -14.66
C PRO A 44 -3.28 3.83 -13.78
N PHE A 45 -2.07 3.96 -13.24
CA PHE A 45 -1.66 5.12 -12.44
C PHE A 45 -0.35 5.79 -12.91
N GLY A 46 0.23 5.34 -14.03
CA GLY A 46 1.52 5.83 -14.51
C GLY A 46 1.54 7.32 -14.88
N ALA A 47 0.41 7.86 -15.35
CA ALA A 47 0.27 9.26 -15.77
C ALA A 47 -0.13 10.23 -14.64
N LEU A 48 -0.21 9.74 -13.39
CA LEU A 48 -0.63 10.53 -12.23
C LEU A 48 0.56 11.11 -11.48
N ASP A 49 0.39 12.32 -10.94
CA ASP A 49 1.30 12.85 -9.93
C ASP A 49 1.28 11.98 -8.66
N PRO A 50 2.36 11.98 -7.85
CA PRO A 50 2.48 11.08 -6.70
C PRO A 50 1.34 11.19 -5.69
N VAL A 51 0.80 12.39 -5.46
CA VAL A 51 -0.28 12.62 -4.48
C VAL A 51 -1.59 12.02 -5.01
N THR A 52 -1.96 12.34 -6.24
CA THR A 52 -3.16 11.81 -6.90
C THR A 52 -3.08 10.30 -7.08
N ARG A 53 -1.90 9.76 -7.38
CA ARG A 53 -1.62 8.32 -7.49
C ARG A 53 -1.94 7.61 -6.17
N GLY A 54 -1.35 8.05 -5.07
CA GLY A 54 -1.54 7.42 -3.76
C GLY A 54 -3.01 7.38 -3.33
N ALA A 55 -3.75 8.49 -3.55
CA ALA A 55 -5.18 8.54 -3.25
C ALA A 55 -6.00 7.57 -4.11
N LEU A 56 -5.67 7.43 -5.40
CA LEU A 56 -6.39 6.52 -6.29
C LEU A 56 -6.09 5.05 -5.99
N GLN A 57 -4.84 4.72 -5.64
CA GLN A 57 -4.45 3.39 -5.20
C GLN A 57 -5.24 2.96 -3.95
N GLN A 58 -5.34 3.83 -2.93
CA GLN A 58 -6.14 3.58 -1.73
C GLN A 58 -7.61 3.33 -2.08
N GLU A 59 -8.17 4.14 -2.96
CA GLU A 59 -9.55 3.98 -3.38
C GLU A 59 -9.76 2.67 -4.15
N MET A 60 -8.80 2.27 -4.98
CA MET A 60 -8.83 0.97 -5.66
C MET A 60 -8.80 -0.21 -4.69
N THR A 61 -7.96 -0.17 -3.65
CA THR A 61 -7.97 -1.17 -2.57
C THR A 61 -9.34 -1.24 -1.89
N ARG A 62 -9.92 -0.08 -1.56
CA ARG A 62 -11.25 0.01 -0.94
C ARG A 62 -12.34 -0.58 -1.84
N ILE A 63 -12.31 -0.26 -3.14
CA ILE A 63 -13.25 -0.78 -4.13
C ILE A 63 -13.11 -2.30 -4.28
N HIS A 64 -11.87 -2.80 -4.36
CA HIS A 64 -11.59 -4.23 -4.43
C HIS A 64 -12.18 -4.97 -3.24
N GLN A 65 -11.96 -4.47 -2.01
CA GLN A 65 -12.52 -5.03 -0.79
C GLN A 65 -14.05 -5.04 -0.77
N LEU A 66 -14.70 -4.03 -1.36
CA LEU A 66 -16.16 -3.94 -1.40
C LEU A 66 -16.81 -4.82 -2.47
N LEU A 67 -16.18 -4.93 -3.65
CA LEU A 67 -16.78 -5.59 -4.80
C LEU A 67 -16.32 -7.05 -4.95
N GLY A 68 -15.16 -7.42 -4.38
CA GLY A 68 -14.60 -8.77 -4.45
C GLY A 68 -14.34 -9.25 -5.88
N ARG A 69 -14.01 -8.34 -6.81
CA ARG A 69 -13.74 -8.66 -8.21
C ARG A 69 -12.26 -8.98 -8.41
N THR A 70 -11.94 -9.87 -9.34
CA THR A 70 -10.54 -10.15 -9.67
C THR A 70 -9.93 -8.97 -10.42
N ILE A 71 -8.78 -8.49 -9.96
CA ILE A 71 -8.04 -7.42 -10.60
C ILE A 71 -6.68 -7.95 -11.04
N VAL A 72 -6.34 -7.75 -12.32
CA VAL A 72 -4.99 -7.97 -12.83
C VAL A 72 -4.40 -6.62 -13.20
N LEU A 73 -3.34 -6.24 -12.50
CA LEU A 73 -2.66 -4.96 -12.65
C LEU A 73 -1.27 -5.21 -13.25
N VAL A 74 -0.95 -4.47 -14.31
CA VAL A 74 0.41 -4.37 -14.84
C VAL A 74 1.00 -3.05 -14.37
N THR A 75 2.18 -3.11 -13.76
CA THR A 75 2.96 -1.94 -13.36
C THR A 75 4.45 -2.24 -13.41
N HIS A 76 5.24 -1.21 -13.65
CA HIS A 76 6.70 -1.23 -13.48
C HIS A 76 7.14 -0.63 -12.14
N ASP A 77 6.22 -0.11 -11.33
CA ASP A 77 6.49 0.47 -10.02
C ASP A 77 6.36 -0.62 -8.93
N ILE A 78 7.46 -0.85 -8.22
CA ILE A 78 7.55 -1.91 -7.22
C ILE A 78 6.76 -1.56 -5.96
N ASP A 79 6.77 -0.30 -5.54
CA ASP A 79 6.03 0.14 -4.37
C ASP A 79 4.51 0.04 -4.61
N GLU A 80 4.07 0.33 -5.84
CA GLU A 80 2.68 0.09 -6.26
C GLU A 80 2.33 -1.39 -6.19
N ALA A 81 3.18 -2.25 -6.74
CA ALA A 81 2.96 -3.69 -6.78
C ALA A 81 2.86 -4.27 -5.35
N LEU A 82 3.81 -3.91 -4.48
CA LEU A 82 3.83 -4.35 -3.08
C LEU A 82 2.61 -3.87 -2.28
N ARG A 83 2.07 -2.69 -2.61
CA ARG A 83 0.94 -2.08 -1.90
C ARG A 83 -0.41 -2.67 -2.31
N LEU A 84 -0.59 -3.00 -3.58
CA LEU A 84 -1.89 -3.35 -4.14
C LEU A 84 -2.10 -4.86 -4.33
N ALA A 85 -1.03 -5.61 -4.53
CA ALA A 85 -1.15 -7.00 -4.94
C ALA A 85 -1.27 -7.95 -3.75
N ASP A 86 -2.25 -8.85 -3.81
CA ASP A 86 -2.27 -10.04 -2.96
C ASP A 86 -1.25 -11.09 -3.47
N HIS A 87 -0.99 -11.09 -4.78
CA HIS A 87 -0.06 -12.00 -5.46
C HIS A 87 0.67 -11.26 -6.59
N LEU A 88 1.99 -11.41 -6.63
CA LEU A 88 2.88 -10.78 -7.60
C LEU A 88 3.42 -11.80 -8.59
N VAL A 89 3.59 -11.35 -9.83
CA VAL A 89 4.25 -12.10 -10.91
C VAL A 89 5.30 -11.19 -11.52
N LEU A 90 6.57 -11.50 -11.31
CA LEU A 90 7.68 -10.83 -11.96
C LEU A 90 7.96 -11.52 -13.30
N MET A 91 7.99 -10.74 -14.37
CA MET A 91 8.25 -11.22 -15.72
C MET A 91 9.48 -10.53 -16.31
N ASP A 92 10.28 -11.27 -17.07
CA ASP A 92 11.38 -10.76 -17.89
C ASP A 92 11.47 -11.55 -19.21
N GLY A 93 11.69 -10.85 -20.32
CA GLY A 93 11.79 -11.48 -21.64
C GLY A 93 10.60 -12.39 -22.03
N GLY A 94 9.39 -12.10 -21.54
CA GLY A 94 8.19 -12.91 -21.78
C GLY A 94 8.07 -14.17 -20.90
N HIS A 95 8.97 -14.37 -19.94
CA HIS A 95 8.96 -15.51 -19.02
C HIS A 95 8.63 -15.03 -17.60
N VAL A 96 7.93 -15.87 -16.83
CA VAL A 96 7.75 -15.65 -15.39
C VAL A 96 9.06 -16.03 -14.70
N ILE A 97 9.63 -15.07 -13.98
CA ILE A 97 10.90 -15.24 -13.26
C ILE A 97 10.66 -15.66 -11.82
N GLN A 98 9.66 -15.05 -11.17
CA GLN A 98 9.25 -15.42 -9.81
C GLN A 98 7.80 -14.97 -9.59
N GLN A 99 7.06 -15.71 -8.78
CA GLN A 99 5.72 -15.32 -8.35
C GLN A 99 5.43 -15.74 -6.91
N GLY A 100 4.54 -15.03 -6.25
CA GLY A 100 4.14 -15.32 -4.87
C GLY A 100 3.54 -14.13 -4.15
N SER A 101 3.43 -14.20 -2.83
CA SER A 101 2.98 -13.07 -2.03
C SER A 101 4.05 -11.96 -2.01
N PRO A 102 3.66 -10.68 -1.82
CA PRO A 102 4.62 -9.58 -1.67
C PRO A 102 5.74 -9.88 -0.67
N LEU A 103 5.42 -10.55 0.44
CA LEU A 103 6.40 -10.93 1.44
C LEU A 103 7.40 -11.96 0.89
N SER A 104 6.93 -13.05 0.26
CA SER A 104 7.84 -14.07 -0.30
C SER A 104 8.72 -13.55 -1.42
N MET A 105 8.21 -12.60 -2.22
CA MET A 105 8.97 -11.95 -3.28
C MET A 105 10.20 -11.21 -2.72
N LEU A 106 10.08 -10.64 -1.52
CA LEU A 106 11.16 -9.90 -0.86
C LEU A 106 12.08 -10.77 -0.01
N THR A 107 11.54 -11.77 0.71
CA THR A 107 12.30 -12.55 1.69
C THR A 107 12.93 -13.81 1.11
N SER A 108 12.47 -14.28 -0.05
CA SER A 108 12.96 -15.50 -0.70
C SER A 108 13.08 -15.31 -2.21
N PRO A 109 13.99 -14.43 -2.68
CA PRO A 109 14.23 -14.25 -4.10
C PRO A 109 14.82 -15.52 -4.72
N GLU A 110 14.32 -15.95 -5.88
CA GLU A 110 14.78 -17.17 -6.56
C GLU A 110 16.20 -17.05 -7.12
N ASN A 111 16.62 -15.84 -7.49
CA ASN A 111 17.93 -15.57 -8.07
C ASN A 111 18.39 -14.10 -7.83
N ASP A 112 19.65 -13.82 -8.18
CA ASP A 112 20.26 -12.50 -8.03
C ASP A 112 19.54 -11.40 -8.81
N PHE A 113 18.93 -11.73 -9.96
CA PHE A 113 18.14 -10.77 -10.74
C PHE A 113 16.91 -10.31 -9.96
N VAL A 114 16.16 -11.22 -9.35
CA VAL A 114 15.00 -10.85 -8.52
C VAL A 114 15.43 -9.99 -7.33
N GLN A 115 16.52 -10.38 -6.66
CA GLN A 115 17.05 -9.62 -5.54
C GLN A 115 17.53 -8.22 -5.96
N ALA A 116 18.13 -8.08 -7.15
CA ALA A 116 18.54 -6.80 -7.70
C ALA A 116 17.33 -5.93 -8.10
N PHE A 117 16.31 -6.53 -8.70
CA PHE A 117 15.07 -5.87 -9.09
C PHE A 117 14.38 -5.24 -7.88
N PHE A 118 14.25 -5.98 -6.77
CA PHE A 118 13.67 -5.46 -5.54
C PHE A 118 14.58 -4.51 -4.74
N GLY A 119 15.77 -4.17 -5.23
CA GLY A 119 16.65 -3.17 -4.64
C GLY A 119 17.21 -3.55 -3.27
N ARG A 120 18.45 -4.06 -3.23
CA ARG A 120 19.12 -4.50 -1.98
C ARG A 120 19.12 -3.43 -0.87
N SER A 121 19.26 -2.15 -1.22
CA SER A 121 19.29 -1.04 -0.27
C SER A 121 17.92 -0.66 0.30
N GLU A 122 16.84 -0.99 -0.39
CA GLU A 122 15.47 -0.60 -0.03
C GLU A 122 14.68 -1.73 0.62
N LEU A 123 15.24 -2.95 0.63
CA LEU A 123 14.59 -4.15 1.14
C LEU A 123 14.04 -3.96 2.56
N GLY A 124 14.82 -3.36 3.46
CA GLY A 124 14.36 -3.07 4.82
C GLY A 124 13.13 -2.16 4.85
N VAL A 125 13.14 -1.06 4.10
CA VAL A 125 12.02 -0.11 4.04
C VAL A 125 10.79 -0.74 3.37
N ARG A 126 10.99 -1.58 2.36
CA ARG A 126 9.91 -2.31 1.67
C ARG A 126 9.27 -3.34 2.60
N LEU A 127 10.05 -4.09 3.38
CA LEU A 127 9.52 -4.98 4.41
C LEU A 127 8.69 -4.24 5.46
N LEU A 128 9.14 -3.05 5.88
CA LEU A 128 8.36 -2.21 6.81
C LEU A 128 7.04 -1.71 6.20
N SER A 129 6.96 -1.56 4.87
CA SER A 129 5.71 -1.17 4.21
C SER A 129 4.67 -2.29 4.15
N LEU A 130 5.09 -3.56 4.30
CA LEU A 130 4.22 -4.73 4.33
C LEU A 130 3.74 -5.09 5.75
N ARG A 131 4.20 -4.39 6.78
CA ARG A 131 3.90 -4.67 8.19
C ARG A 131 3.07 -3.55 8.78
N SER A 132 2.07 -3.89 9.59
CA SER A 132 1.20 -2.93 10.26
C SER A 132 1.75 -2.56 11.65
N VAL A 133 1.53 -1.30 12.06
CA VAL A 133 1.82 -0.83 13.42
C VAL A 133 1.11 -1.68 14.46
N GLY A 134 -0.16 -2.05 14.22
CA GLY A 134 -1.00 -2.85 15.11
C GLY A 134 -0.37 -4.17 15.56
N ASP A 135 0.48 -4.77 14.73
CA ASP A 135 1.15 -6.04 15.02
C ASP A 135 2.31 -5.89 16.02
N TYR A 136 2.85 -4.69 16.17
CA TYR A 136 4.04 -4.41 17.01
C TYR A 136 3.74 -3.52 18.21
N VAL A 137 2.46 -3.20 18.47
CA VAL A 137 2.04 -2.37 19.62
C VAL A 137 2.24 -3.10 20.95
N ARG A 138 2.90 -2.42 21.90
CA ARG A 138 2.97 -2.82 23.31
C ARG A 138 1.78 -2.23 24.06
N ARG A 139 0.79 -3.08 24.34
CA ARG A 139 -0.47 -2.66 25.01
C ARG A 139 -0.35 -2.41 26.52
N HIS A 140 0.77 -2.81 27.13
CA HIS A 140 1.01 -2.66 28.56
C HIS A 140 1.48 -1.25 28.95
N GLU A 141 1.85 -0.44 27.97
CA GLU A 141 2.36 0.91 28.17
C GLU A 141 1.41 1.88 27.47
N GLN A 142 0.98 2.94 28.16
CA GLN A 142 0.23 4.03 27.56
C GLN A 142 1.05 5.31 27.65
N LEU A 143 1.11 6.02 26.53
CA LEU A 143 1.73 7.32 26.44
C LEU A 143 0.68 8.32 25.93
N SER A 144 0.69 9.53 26.48
CA SER A 144 -0.16 10.61 26.00
C SER A 144 0.56 11.39 24.91
N GLY A 145 -0.18 11.84 23.89
CA GLY A 145 0.36 12.69 22.84
C GLY A 145 -0.28 12.42 21.49
N ASP A 146 0.40 12.90 20.45
CA ASP A 146 0.02 12.69 19.05
C ASP A 146 0.30 11.21 18.68
N ALA A 147 -0.76 10.41 18.56
CA ALA A 147 -0.69 8.97 18.40
C ALA A 147 -0.62 8.52 16.94
N LEU A 148 0.12 7.44 16.69
CA LEU A 148 0.05 6.69 15.45
C LEU A 148 -1.29 5.96 15.36
N VAL A 149 -1.79 5.78 14.15
CA VAL A 149 -2.96 4.96 13.87
C VAL A 149 -2.51 3.51 13.67
N GLU A 150 -3.19 2.55 14.27
CA GLU A 150 -2.75 1.14 14.26
C GLU A 150 -2.69 0.52 12.87
N GLU A 151 -3.50 0.99 11.92
CA GLU A 151 -3.51 0.53 10.52
C GLU A 151 -2.34 1.06 9.68
N MET A 152 -1.58 2.04 10.19
CA MET A 152 -0.42 2.58 9.48
C MET A 152 0.63 1.49 9.26
N THR A 153 1.44 1.65 8.22
CA THR A 153 2.57 0.74 8.00
C THR A 153 3.72 1.09 8.94
N LEU A 154 4.61 0.13 9.22
CA LEU A 154 5.83 0.42 9.97
C LEU A 154 6.75 1.42 9.25
N ARG A 155 6.65 1.52 7.91
CA ARG A 155 7.35 2.55 7.14
C ARG A 155 6.85 3.96 7.46
N ASP A 156 5.54 4.11 7.62
CA ASP A 156 4.95 5.41 8.03
C ASP A 156 5.35 5.74 9.47
N ALA A 157 5.33 4.74 10.36
CA ALA A 157 5.80 4.89 11.73
C ALA A 157 7.29 5.29 11.80
N LEU A 158 8.16 4.67 10.99
CA LEU A 158 9.58 5.04 10.86
C LEU A 158 9.73 6.52 10.50
N SER A 159 8.94 7.00 9.53
CA SER A 159 8.95 8.40 9.12
C SER A 159 8.58 9.33 10.28
N MET A 160 7.60 8.93 11.11
CA MET A 160 7.20 9.69 12.31
C MET A 160 8.25 9.67 13.41
N PHE A 161 8.92 8.53 13.67
CA PHE A 161 10.02 8.46 14.62
C PHE A 161 11.16 9.42 14.25
N VAL A 162 11.56 9.41 12.98
CA VAL A 162 12.63 10.27 12.47
C VAL A 162 12.23 11.75 12.52
N ALA A 163 11.02 12.08 12.09
CA ALA A 163 10.52 13.46 12.09
C ALA A 163 10.42 14.04 13.50
N ARG A 164 9.94 13.24 14.46
CA ARG A 164 9.74 13.66 15.86
C ARG A 164 10.97 13.46 16.74
N ARG A 165 12.01 12.79 16.23
CA ARG A 165 13.27 12.45 16.95
C ARG A 165 13.00 11.80 18.30
N CYS A 166 12.21 10.74 18.28
CA CYS A 166 11.80 10.01 19.48
C CYS A 166 11.99 8.51 19.28
N ASP A 167 12.07 7.77 20.38
CA ASP A 167 12.22 6.30 20.37
C ASP A 167 10.92 5.57 20.70
N VAL A 168 9.89 6.29 21.18
CA VAL A 168 8.59 5.75 21.57
C VAL A 168 7.49 6.68 21.10
N LEU A 169 6.47 6.10 20.46
CA LEU A 169 5.27 6.82 20.01
C LEU A 169 4.01 6.17 20.58
N PRO A 170 2.99 6.95 20.98
CA PRO A 170 1.71 6.39 21.34
C PRO A 170 1.01 5.84 20.11
N VAL A 171 0.17 4.83 20.29
CA VAL A 171 -0.67 4.25 19.24
C VAL A 171 -2.13 4.30 19.70
N ALA A 172 -3.02 4.64 18.76
CA ALA A 172 -4.45 4.66 18.94
C ALA A 172 -5.14 3.75 17.92
N ASN A 173 -6.31 3.24 18.29
CA ASN A 173 -7.16 2.48 17.38
C ASN A 173 -7.91 3.41 16.39
N GLN A 174 -8.72 2.83 15.49
CA GLN A 174 -9.53 3.60 14.54
C GLN A 174 -10.53 4.57 15.18
N GLN A 175 -10.92 4.34 16.44
CA GLN A 175 -11.81 5.23 17.18
C GLN A 175 -11.06 6.38 17.89
N GLY A 176 -9.73 6.43 17.76
CA GLY A 176 -8.87 7.40 18.43
C GLY A 176 -8.61 7.08 19.91
N GLU A 177 -8.98 5.89 20.38
CA GLU A 177 -8.71 5.46 21.75
C GLU A 177 -7.28 4.96 21.88
N PRO A 178 -6.54 5.34 22.95
CA PRO A 178 -5.16 4.88 23.16
C PRO A 178 -5.09 3.36 23.31
N CYS A 179 -4.36 2.70 22.42
CA CYS A 179 -4.23 1.23 22.39
C CYS A 179 -2.85 0.73 22.86
N GLY A 180 -1.84 1.60 22.93
CA GLY A 180 -0.54 1.27 23.51
C GLY A 180 0.59 2.18 23.05
N THR A 181 1.81 1.66 23.03
CA THR A 181 2.99 2.33 22.47
C THR A 181 3.71 1.47 21.43
N LEU A 182 4.38 2.11 20.48
CA LEU A 182 5.32 1.49 19.56
C LEU A 182 6.72 2.01 19.89
N HIS A 183 7.71 1.11 19.98
CA HIS A 183 9.11 1.50 20.17
C HIS A 183 9.88 1.39 18.86
N PHE A 184 10.83 2.30 18.64
CA PHE A 184 11.68 2.31 17.45
C PHE A 184 12.42 0.99 17.24
N ARG A 185 12.87 0.34 18.33
CA ARG A 185 13.54 -0.97 18.29
C ARG A 185 12.67 -2.09 17.74
N ASP A 186 11.34 -1.98 17.88
CA ASP A 186 10.40 -3.01 17.43
C ASP A 186 10.28 -3.02 15.89
N LEU A 187 10.75 -1.96 15.20
CA LEU A 187 10.83 -1.93 13.74
C LEU A 187 11.93 -2.87 13.21
N LEU A 188 12.93 -3.18 14.04
CA LEU A 188 14.05 -4.04 13.68
C LEU A 188 13.75 -5.52 13.95
N SER A 189 12.65 -5.86 14.62
CA SER A 189 12.33 -7.25 14.93
C SER A 189 11.67 -7.94 13.74
N GLU A 190 12.11 -9.16 13.45
CA GLU A 190 11.49 -10.00 12.42
C GLU A 190 10.17 -10.62 12.90
N THR A 191 10.00 -10.75 14.22
CA THR A 191 8.84 -11.37 14.87
C THR A 191 7.97 -10.33 15.55
N SER A 192 6.65 -10.45 15.40
CA SER A 192 5.70 -9.64 16.15
C SER A 192 5.73 -10.03 17.64
N PRO A 193 5.70 -9.08 18.59
CA PRO A 193 5.56 -9.39 20.01
C PRO A 193 4.26 -10.15 20.36
N ARG A 194 3.26 -10.20 19.45
CA ARG A 194 2.07 -11.04 19.62
C ARG A 194 2.37 -12.54 19.48
N GLU A 195 3.38 -12.93 18.71
CA GLU A 195 3.75 -14.34 18.51
C GLU A 195 4.58 -14.91 19.68
N THR A 196 5.14 -14.07 20.55
CA THR A 196 5.99 -14.50 21.68
C THR A 196 5.18 -14.89 22.93
N THR A 197 3.84 -14.88 22.87
CA THR A 197 2.96 -15.30 23.97
C THR A 197 2.34 -16.67 23.66
N VAL A 198 3.15 -17.73 23.66
CA VAL A 198 2.73 -19.13 23.79
C VAL A 198 3.70 -19.86 24.70
#